data_AF-A0A1J7BNE1-F1
#
_entry.id   AF-A0A1J7BNE1-F1
#
_cell.length_a   1.000
_cell.length_b   1.000
_cell.length_c   1.000
_cell.angle_alpha   90.00
_cell.angle_beta   90.00
_cell.angle_gamma   90.00
#
_symmetry.space_group_name_H-M   'P 1'
#
loop_
_entity.id
_entity.type
_entity.pdbx_description
1 polymer ?
#
loop_
_entity_poly.entity_id
_entity_poly.type
_entity_poly.pdbx_seq_one_letter_code
_entity_poly.pdbx_strand_id
1 'polypeptide(L)'
;MKKLVFASVLFMSVFFAHAQVSVNINIGTPPNWGPQGYDDSRYYYLPDIDIYYDVAQSQYIYDNNGRWVRERRLPAKYRQYDLYSGYKVVLNDYKGDAPYSYHSRHRASYPKGYHGTPQKTRGEKPAKKNKSHGNQKHDNRDKNNSKKQSNKDHGSHNDRH
;
A
#
# COMPACT_ATOMS: atom_id res chain seq x y z
N MET A 1 -35.24 36.02 66.55
CA MET A 1 -33.95 35.82 65.85
C MET A 1 -33.43 34.42 66.12
N LYS A 2 -33.20 33.62 65.06
CA LYS A 2 -32.13 32.61 64.87
C LYS A 2 -32.60 31.61 63.80
N LYS A 3 -32.03 31.73 62.60
CA LYS A 3 -32.23 30.84 61.45
C LYS A 3 -31.37 29.60 61.67
N LEU A 4 -31.97 28.41 61.67
CA LEU A 4 -31.23 27.15 61.65
C LEU A 4 -30.85 26.85 60.19
N VAL A 5 -29.54 26.89 59.93
CA VAL A 5 -28.94 26.65 58.62
C VAL A 5 -28.80 25.14 58.44
N PHE A 6 -29.60 24.56 57.54
CA PHE A 6 -29.37 23.20 57.04
C PHE A 6 -28.23 23.25 56.01
N ALA A 7 -27.02 22.89 56.44
CA ALA A 7 -25.88 22.71 55.57
C ALA A 7 -25.43 21.23 55.61
N SER A 8 -26.20 20.35 54.97
CA SER A 8 -25.69 19.05 54.56
C SER A 8 -25.07 19.21 53.17
N VAL A 9 -23.79 19.58 53.16
CA VAL A 9 -22.95 19.64 51.98
C VAL A 9 -22.84 18.23 51.40
N LEU A 10 -23.61 17.96 50.35
CA LEU A 10 -23.42 16.79 49.50
C LEU A 10 -22.15 17.05 48.68
N PHE A 11 -20.98 16.71 49.22
CA PHE A 11 -19.71 16.69 48.50
C PHE A 11 -19.76 15.56 47.46
N MET A 12 -20.42 15.83 46.34
CA MET A 12 -20.42 14.95 45.17
C MET A 12 -19.08 15.16 44.44
N SER A 13 -17.99 14.64 44.99
CA SER A 13 -16.71 14.58 44.28
C SER A 13 -16.82 13.55 43.16
N VAL A 14 -17.20 14.01 41.97
CA VAL A 14 -17.05 13.24 40.73
C VAL A 14 -15.56 13.08 40.45
N PHE A 15 -15.03 11.89 40.74
CA PHE A 15 -13.71 11.48 40.31
C PHE A 15 -13.70 11.39 38.79
N PHE A 16 -13.02 12.33 38.13
CA PHE A 16 -12.69 12.20 36.72
C PHE A 16 -11.65 11.09 36.57
N ALA A 17 -12.11 9.87 36.31
CA ALA A 17 -11.24 8.77 35.96
C ALA A 17 -10.63 9.03 34.56
N HIS A 18 -9.37 9.47 34.52
CA HIS A 18 -8.58 9.47 33.29
C HIS A 18 -8.18 8.02 32.97
N ALA A 19 -9.04 7.30 32.25
CA ALA A 19 -8.66 6.01 31.69
C ALA A 19 -7.63 6.25 30.57
N GLN A 20 -6.36 5.95 30.85
CA GLN A 20 -5.36 5.81 29.80
C GLN A 20 -5.59 4.46 29.10
N VAL A 21 -6.26 4.49 27.95
CA VAL A 21 -6.46 3.28 27.14
C VAL A 21 -5.22 3.10 26.27
N SER A 22 -4.32 2.19 26.68
CA SER A 22 -3.23 1.72 25.81
C SER A 22 -3.78 0.70 24.83
N VAL A 23 -3.87 1.07 23.55
CA VAL A 23 -4.26 0.14 22.49
C VAL A 23 -3.00 -0.51 21.93
N ASN A 24 -2.79 -1.80 22.18
CA ASN A 24 -1.72 -2.56 21.54
C ASN A 24 -2.12 -2.90 20.11
N ILE A 25 -1.55 -2.21 19.12
CA ILE A 25 -1.87 -2.43 17.71
C ILE A 25 -0.78 -3.33 17.14
N ASN A 26 -1.14 -4.58 16.83
CA ASN A 26 -0.32 -5.42 15.98
C ASN A 26 -0.46 -4.89 14.54
N ILE A 27 0.57 -4.23 14.00
CA ILE A 27 0.46 -3.57 12.68
C ILE A 27 0.60 -4.59 11.53
N GLY A 28 1.09 -5.80 11.80
CA GLY A 28 1.36 -6.82 10.78
C GLY A 28 2.49 -6.41 9.83
N THR A 29 2.65 -7.16 8.74
CA THR A 29 3.64 -6.86 7.70
C THR A 29 2.95 -6.17 6.52
N PRO A 30 3.30 -4.91 6.20
CA PRO A 30 2.78 -4.23 5.02
C PRO A 30 3.03 -5.01 3.73
N PRO A 31 2.04 -5.07 2.82
CA PRO A 31 2.22 -5.72 1.52
C PRO A 31 3.22 -4.92 0.68
N ASN A 32 3.89 -5.59 -0.27
CA ASN A 32 4.86 -4.95 -1.17
C ASN A 32 4.27 -3.78 -1.97
N TRP A 33 2.98 -3.85 -2.32
CA TRP A 33 2.30 -2.78 -3.03
C TRP A 33 1.93 -1.58 -2.13
N GLY A 34 2.06 -1.71 -0.81
CA GLY A 34 1.76 -0.64 0.15
C GLY A 34 2.75 0.52 0.07
N PRO A 35 2.36 1.74 0.52
CA PRO A 35 3.24 2.90 0.59
C PRO A 35 4.47 2.65 1.47
N GLN A 36 5.65 3.06 1.01
CA GLN A 36 6.87 3.05 1.81
C GLN A 36 6.83 4.16 2.88
N GLY A 37 7.29 3.86 4.10
CA GLY A 37 7.46 4.84 5.18
C GLY A 37 6.28 4.96 6.14
N TYR A 38 5.32 4.02 6.09
CA TYR A 38 4.09 4.04 6.88
C TYR A 38 3.90 2.73 7.66
N ASP A 39 4.92 2.34 8.41
CA ASP A 39 5.00 1.04 9.08
C ASP A 39 4.24 0.99 10.41
N ASP A 40 3.71 2.13 10.85
CA ASP A 40 2.91 2.33 12.06
C ASP A 40 1.39 2.33 11.79
N SER A 41 1.02 2.25 10.50
CA SER A 41 -0.34 2.49 10.05
C SER A 41 -1.03 1.19 9.64
N ARG A 42 -2.12 0.87 10.33
CA ARG A 42 -2.87 -0.37 10.11
C ARG A 42 -3.75 -0.35 8.87
N TYR A 43 -4.20 0.83 8.42
CA TYR A 43 -5.21 0.91 7.38
C TYR A 43 -4.79 1.77 6.19
N TYR A 44 -5.05 1.24 5.00
CA TYR A 44 -4.98 1.99 3.74
C TYR A 44 -6.38 2.13 3.17
N TYR A 45 -6.80 3.34 2.82
CA TYR A 45 -7.98 3.58 1.99
C TYR A 45 -7.55 3.67 0.52
N LEU A 46 -8.27 2.98 -0.36
CA LEU A 46 -8.03 2.92 -1.80
C LEU A 46 -9.19 3.64 -2.51
N PRO A 47 -9.04 4.94 -2.85
CA PRO A 47 -10.14 5.77 -3.34
C PRO A 47 -10.76 5.28 -4.66
N ASP A 48 -9.94 4.73 -5.56
CA ASP A 48 -10.40 4.37 -6.92
C ASP A 48 -11.44 3.26 -6.94
N ILE A 49 -11.35 2.37 -5.96
CA ILE A 49 -12.20 1.19 -5.80
C ILE A 49 -13.02 1.25 -4.51
N ASP A 50 -12.90 2.34 -3.75
CA ASP A 50 -13.67 2.66 -2.55
C ASP A 50 -13.64 1.56 -1.48
N ILE A 51 -12.44 1.06 -1.17
CA ILE A 51 -12.24 0.01 -0.16
C ILE A 51 -11.13 0.39 0.81
N TYR A 52 -11.04 -0.35 1.91
CA TYR A 52 -9.91 -0.32 2.82
C TYR A 52 -9.09 -1.61 2.74
N TYR A 53 -7.85 -1.53 3.20
CA TYR A 53 -7.00 -2.68 3.46
C TYR A 53 -6.49 -2.62 4.90
N ASP A 54 -6.71 -3.70 5.66
CA ASP A 54 -6.20 -3.93 7.01
C ASP A 54 -4.85 -4.66 6.91
N VAL A 55 -3.76 -3.97 7.22
CA VAL A 55 -2.40 -4.51 7.16
C VAL A 55 -2.22 -5.62 8.19
N ALA A 56 -2.73 -5.41 9.41
CA ALA A 56 -2.59 -6.35 10.51
C ALA A 56 -3.18 -7.72 10.18
N GLN A 57 -4.36 -7.72 9.55
CA GLN A 57 -5.09 -8.95 9.22
C GLN A 57 -4.89 -9.41 7.76
N SER A 58 -4.21 -8.62 6.94
CA SER A 58 -4.06 -8.84 5.50
C SER A 58 -5.41 -9.04 4.80
N GLN A 59 -6.37 -8.16 5.10
CA GLN A 59 -7.75 -8.24 4.61
C GLN A 59 -8.19 -6.95 3.92
N TYR A 60 -8.98 -7.09 2.86
CA TYR A 60 -9.75 -6.01 2.25
C TYR A 60 -11.06 -5.83 2.99
N ILE A 61 -11.46 -4.57 3.18
CA ILE A 61 -12.71 -4.20 3.83
C ILE A 61 -13.50 -3.34 2.86
N TYR A 62 -14.71 -3.75 2.53
CA TYR A 62 -15.52 -3.07 1.52
C TYR A 62 -17.01 -3.14 1.83
N ASP A 63 -17.77 -2.22 1.26
CA ASP A 63 -19.23 -2.25 1.32
C ASP A 63 -19.76 -3.31 0.34
N ASN A 64 -20.57 -4.22 0.88
CA ASN A 64 -21.33 -5.21 0.15
C ASN A 64 -22.82 -5.00 0.46
N ASN A 65 -23.46 -4.13 -0.33
CA ASN A 65 -24.87 -3.78 -0.23
C ASN A 65 -25.26 -3.23 1.16
N GLY A 66 -24.50 -2.25 1.65
CA GLY A 66 -24.74 -1.61 2.94
C GLY A 66 -24.16 -2.37 4.14
N ARG A 67 -23.45 -3.48 3.89
CA ARG A 67 -22.76 -4.25 4.93
C ARG A 67 -21.26 -4.23 4.69
N TRP A 68 -20.51 -3.80 5.69
CA TRP A 68 -19.06 -3.88 5.68
C TRP A 68 -18.61 -5.31 5.90
N VAL A 69 -17.88 -5.84 4.93
CA VAL A 69 -17.33 -7.20 4.97
C VAL A 69 -15.81 -7.16 4.90
N ARG A 70 -15.18 -8.19 5.47
CA ARG A 70 -13.72 -8.36 5.48
C ARG A 70 -13.34 -9.64 4.75
N GLU A 71 -12.48 -9.53 3.73
CA GLU A 71 -12.05 -10.69 2.94
C GLU A 71 -10.55 -10.65 2.65
N ARG A 72 -9.90 -11.82 2.56
CA ARG A 72 -8.47 -11.91 2.19
C ARG A 72 -8.20 -11.63 0.71
N ARG A 73 -9.24 -11.70 -0.12
CA ARG A 73 -9.14 -11.48 -1.57
C ARG A 73 -9.84 -10.19 -1.92
N LEU A 74 -9.33 -9.54 -2.96
CA LEU A 74 -9.96 -8.36 -3.51
C LEU A 74 -11.35 -8.73 -4.07
N PRO A 75 -12.38 -7.88 -3.89
CA PRO A 75 -13.71 -8.14 -4.43
C PRO A 75 -13.69 -8.49 -5.90
N ALA A 76 -14.58 -9.38 -6.34
CA ALA A 76 -14.60 -9.86 -7.73
C ALA A 76 -14.63 -8.71 -8.76
N LYS A 77 -15.44 -7.68 -8.48
CA LYS A 77 -15.55 -6.45 -9.28
C LYS A 77 -14.24 -5.68 -9.48
N TYR A 78 -13.25 -5.88 -8.60
CA TYR A 78 -11.97 -5.15 -8.63
C TYR A 78 -10.76 -6.04 -8.88
N ARG A 79 -10.95 -7.31 -9.25
CA ARG A 79 -9.84 -8.27 -9.45
C ARG A 79 -8.75 -7.80 -10.43
N GLN A 80 -9.09 -6.92 -11.36
CA GLN A 80 -8.16 -6.36 -12.35
C GLN A 80 -7.46 -5.08 -11.89
N TYR A 81 -7.82 -4.55 -10.71
CA TYR A 81 -7.22 -3.34 -10.18
C TYR A 81 -5.75 -3.57 -9.86
N ASP A 82 -4.90 -2.67 -10.34
CA ASP A 82 -3.47 -2.74 -10.12
C ASP A 82 -3.10 -2.06 -8.80
N LEU A 83 -2.98 -2.88 -7.76
CA LEU A 83 -2.58 -2.42 -6.43
C LEU A 83 -1.19 -1.78 -6.42
N TYR A 84 -0.31 -1.95 -7.42
CA TYR A 84 1.00 -1.29 -7.40
C TYR A 84 0.96 0.16 -7.91
N SER A 85 0.01 0.51 -8.76
CA SER A 85 -0.09 1.84 -9.37
C SER A 85 -1.17 2.72 -8.75
N GLY A 86 -2.20 2.12 -8.16
CA GLY A 86 -3.27 2.86 -7.48
C GLY A 86 -2.77 3.73 -6.34
N TYR A 87 -3.39 4.89 -6.10
CA TYR A 87 -3.06 5.71 -4.93
C TYR A 87 -3.61 5.08 -3.64
N LYS A 88 -2.88 5.19 -2.52
CA LYS A 88 -3.34 4.71 -1.20
C LYS A 88 -3.30 5.85 -0.21
N VAL A 89 -4.41 6.12 0.44
CA VAL A 89 -4.46 7.03 1.57
C VAL A 89 -4.12 6.23 2.81
N VAL A 90 -3.05 6.59 3.50
CA VAL A 90 -2.69 5.97 4.79
C VAL A 90 -3.48 6.65 5.90
N LEU A 91 -4.19 5.85 6.71
CA LEU A 91 -4.98 6.35 7.84
C LEU A 91 -4.13 6.35 9.12
N ASN A 92 -3.25 7.33 9.25
CA ASN A 92 -2.26 7.42 10.33
C ASN A 92 -2.90 7.63 11.73
N ASP A 93 -4.00 8.36 11.77
CA ASP A 93 -4.69 8.82 12.98
C ASP A 93 -5.81 7.88 13.46
N TYR A 94 -6.08 6.80 12.72
CA TYR A 94 -7.15 5.85 13.05
C TYR A 94 -6.61 4.59 13.76
N LYS A 95 -7.20 4.24 14.92
CA LYS A 95 -6.72 3.16 15.80
C LYS A 95 -7.78 2.10 16.17
N GLY A 96 -9.02 2.25 15.72
CA GLY A 96 -10.11 1.30 16.00
C GLY A 96 -10.20 0.14 15.01
N ASP A 97 -11.27 -0.66 15.08
CA ASP A 97 -11.50 -1.81 14.20
C ASP A 97 -12.51 -1.55 13.05
N ALA A 98 -13.17 -0.40 13.02
CA ALA A 98 -14.09 -0.01 11.95
C ALA A 98 -13.58 1.22 11.16
N PRO A 99 -12.56 1.07 10.28
CA PRO A 99 -12.00 2.22 9.53
C PRO A 99 -13.04 2.94 8.66
N TYR A 100 -14.13 2.26 8.35
CA TYR A 100 -15.29 2.79 7.63
C TYR A 100 -16.23 3.67 8.48
N SER A 101 -15.99 3.82 9.79
CA SER A 101 -16.76 4.74 10.65
C SER A 101 -16.74 6.19 10.15
N TYR A 102 -15.67 6.59 9.47
CA TYR A 102 -15.52 7.91 8.84
C TYR A 102 -15.59 7.87 7.30
N HIS A 103 -16.22 6.83 6.73
CA HIS A 103 -16.19 6.60 5.29
C HIS A 103 -16.73 7.76 4.44
N SER A 104 -17.81 8.42 4.88
CA SER A 104 -18.34 9.60 4.19
C SER A 104 -17.30 10.72 4.10
N ARG A 105 -16.50 10.93 5.16
CA ARG A 105 -15.41 11.91 5.18
C ARG A 105 -14.27 11.49 4.27
N HIS A 106 -13.88 10.20 4.29
CA HIS A 106 -12.83 9.68 3.41
C HIS A 106 -13.20 9.86 1.94
N ARG A 107 -14.43 9.52 1.53
CA ARG A 107 -14.92 9.70 0.16
C ARG A 107 -14.96 11.17 -0.27
N ALA A 108 -15.34 12.07 0.64
CA ALA A 108 -15.37 13.50 0.36
C ALA A 108 -13.95 14.09 0.21
N SER A 109 -13.00 13.65 1.04
CA SER A 109 -11.62 14.14 1.04
C SER A 109 -10.78 13.54 -0.08
N TYR A 110 -11.07 12.29 -0.43
CA TYR A 110 -10.33 11.49 -1.39
C TYR A 110 -11.33 10.86 -2.39
N PRO A 111 -11.82 11.63 -3.36
CA PRO A 111 -12.70 11.11 -4.39
C PRO A 111 -11.99 10.10 -5.29
N LYS A 112 -12.77 9.35 -6.08
CA LYS A 112 -12.22 8.44 -7.11
C LYS A 112 -11.30 9.20 -8.08
N GLY A 113 -10.13 8.66 -8.38
CA GLY A 113 -9.10 9.34 -9.19
C GLY A 113 -8.28 10.37 -8.41
N TYR A 114 -8.44 10.47 -7.08
CA TYR A 114 -7.57 11.29 -6.25
C TYR A 114 -6.15 10.75 -6.26
N HIS A 115 -5.21 11.65 -6.55
CA HIS A 115 -3.77 11.39 -6.44
C HIS A 115 -3.14 12.55 -5.67
N GLY A 116 -2.49 12.23 -4.54
CA GLY A 116 -1.66 13.18 -3.81
C GLY A 116 -0.21 13.17 -4.32
N THR A 117 0.72 13.47 -3.42
CA THR A 117 2.16 13.35 -3.70
C THR A 117 2.50 11.93 -4.18
N PRO A 118 3.38 11.77 -5.19
CA PRO A 118 3.78 10.46 -5.69
C PRO A 118 4.22 9.53 -4.55
N GLN A 119 3.68 8.31 -4.55
CA GLN A 119 3.96 7.30 -3.53
C GLN A 119 4.88 6.25 -4.11
N LYS A 120 5.94 5.91 -3.37
CA LYS A 120 6.78 4.75 -3.68
C LYS A 120 6.21 3.51 -2.99
N THR A 121 6.09 2.41 -3.71
CA THR A 121 5.72 1.11 -3.13
C THR A 121 6.90 0.51 -2.37
N ARG A 122 6.62 -0.25 -1.31
CA ARG A 122 7.65 -0.93 -0.50
C ARG A 122 8.45 -1.95 -1.33
N GLY A 123 7.79 -2.65 -2.22
CA GLY A 123 8.40 -3.68 -3.06
C GLY A 123 8.09 -3.48 -4.53
N GLU A 124 8.82 -4.24 -5.35
CA GLU A 124 8.66 -4.24 -6.80
C GLU A 124 7.40 -5.00 -7.22
N LYS A 125 6.78 -4.54 -8.30
CA LYS A 125 5.68 -5.25 -8.94
C LYS A 125 6.20 -6.55 -9.53
N PRO A 126 5.63 -7.72 -9.19
CA PRO A 126 6.06 -8.99 -9.76
C PRO A 126 5.97 -8.94 -11.29
N ALA A 127 7.07 -9.29 -11.96
CA ALA A 127 7.08 -9.43 -13.40
C ALA A 127 6.06 -10.50 -13.81
N LYS A 128 5.15 -10.16 -14.72
CA LYS A 128 4.27 -11.16 -15.34
C LYS A 128 5.16 -12.12 -16.11
N LYS A 129 5.37 -13.33 -15.58
CA LYS A 129 5.98 -14.42 -16.35
C LYS A 129 5.03 -14.75 -17.49
N ASN A 130 5.28 -14.19 -18.66
CA ASN A 130 4.67 -14.67 -19.88
C ASN A 130 5.11 -16.12 -20.04
N LYS A 131 4.20 -17.07 -19.80
CA LYS A 131 4.38 -18.45 -20.23
C LYS A 131 4.35 -18.42 -21.75
N SER A 132 5.51 -18.16 -22.36
CA SER A 132 5.70 -18.44 -23.77
C SER A 132 5.57 -19.94 -23.94
N HIS A 133 4.42 -20.42 -24.40
CA HIS A 133 4.32 -21.69 -25.08
C HIS A 133 4.95 -21.51 -26.47
N GLY A 134 6.28 -21.41 -26.50
CA GLY A 134 7.06 -21.40 -27.73
C GLY A 134 7.74 -22.74 -27.87
N ASN A 135 7.29 -23.55 -28.82
CA ASN A 135 8.04 -24.69 -29.36
C ASN A 135 9.45 -24.20 -29.75
N GLN A 136 10.45 -24.50 -28.93
CA GLN A 136 11.85 -24.34 -29.31
C GLN A 136 12.27 -25.54 -30.15
N LYS A 137 12.08 -25.40 -31.47
CA LYS A 137 12.80 -26.24 -32.44
C LYS A 137 14.27 -25.80 -32.39
N HIS A 138 15.10 -26.64 -31.78
CA HIS A 138 16.56 -26.52 -31.86
C HIS A 138 16.99 -26.85 -33.28
N ASP A 139 17.39 -25.84 -34.06
CA ASP A 139 18.24 -26.06 -35.23
C ASP A 139 19.67 -25.70 -34.85
N ASN A 140 20.46 -26.73 -34.56
CA ASN A 140 21.91 -26.66 -34.51
C ASN A 140 22.42 -26.28 -35.90
N ARG A 141 23.07 -25.13 -36.02
CA ARG A 141 24.09 -24.92 -37.06
C ARG A 141 25.37 -24.42 -36.43
N ASP A 142 26.20 -25.40 -36.11
CA ASP A 142 27.65 -25.30 -36.03
C ASP A 142 28.21 -24.48 -37.19
N LYS A 143 28.94 -23.40 -36.86
CA LYS A 143 30.11 -23.00 -37.64
C LYS A 143 31.22 -22.54 -36.69
N ASN A 144 32.06 -23.51 -36.35
CA ASN A 144 33.50 -23.31 -36.15
C ASN A 144 34.05 -22.34 -37.21
N ASN A 145 34.79 -21.30 -36.82
CA ASN A 145 36.19 -21.26 -37.19
C ASN A 145 37.02 -20.32 -36.30
N SER A 146 38.27 -20.73 -36.19
CA SER A 146 39.28 -20.42 -35.21
C SER A 146 40.20 -19.25 -35.63
N LYS A 147 40.75 -18.60 -34.60
CA LYS A 147 41.96 -17.76 -34.54
C LYS A 147 42.81 -17.65 -35.82
N LYS A 148 43.20 -16.42 -36.17
CA LYS A 148 44.64 -16.10 -36.34
C LYS A 148 44.94 -14.60 -36.26
N GLN A 149 45.96 -14.35 -35.44
CA GLN A 149 46.68 -13.11 -35.18
C GLN A 149 47.68 -12.87 -36.32
N SER A 150 47.80 -11.63 -36.81
CA SER A 150 49.03 -11.13 -37.44
C SER A 150 49.00 -9.61 -37.56
N ASN A 151 50.02 -8.98 -36.99
CA ASN A 151 50.50 -7.64 -37.33
C ASN A 151 50.56 -7.43 -38.85
N LYS A 152 50.36 -6.17 -39.27
CA LYS A 152 51.36 -5.40 -40.02
C LYS A 152 50.89 -3.96 -40.20
N ASP A 153 51.64 -3.07 -39.54
CA ASP A 153 51.83 -1.69 -39.93
C ASP A 153 52.20 -1.61 -41.41
N HIS A 154 51.62 -0.65 -42.13
CA HIS A 154 52.30 0.05 -43.20
C HIS A 154 51.71 1.47 -43.31
N GLY A 155 52.42 2.42 -42.71
CA GLY A 155 52.42 3.78 -43.22
C GLY A 155 53.15 3.83 -44.56
N SER A 156 52.67 4.66 -45.48
CA SER A 156 53.49 5.15 -46.58
C SER A 156 53.07 6.57 -46.92
N HIS A 157 54.10 7.40 -47.02
CA HIS A 157 54.10 8.84 -47.26
C HIS A 157 53.56 9.25 -48.62
N ASN A 158 53.21 10.54 -48.63
CA ASN A 158 52.99 11.46 -49.74
C ASN A 158 54.20 11.62 -50.69
N ASP A 159 53.92 12.10 -51.91
CA ASP A 159 54.61 13.14 -52.72
C ASP A 159 54.48 12.80 -54.22
N ARG A 160 53.80 13.59 -55.07
CA ARG A 160 54.21 14.86 -55.71
C ARG A 160 55.59 14.80 -56.39
N HIS A 161 55.62 14.46 -57.68
CA HIS A 161 55.99 15.33 -58.81
C HIS A 161 55.82 14.57 -60.13
#